data_AF-A0A2M7F864-F1
#
_entry.id   AF-A0A2M7F864-F1
#
_cell.length_a   1.000
_cell.length_b   1.000
_cell.length_c   1.000
_cell.angle_alpha   90.00
_cell.angle_beta   90.00
_cell.angle_gamma   90.00
#
_symmetry.space_group_name_H-M   'P 1'
#
loop_
_entity.id
_entity.type
_entity.pdbx_description
1 polymer ?
#
loop_
_entity_poly.entity_id
_entity_poly.type
_entity_poly.pdbx_seq_one_letter_code
_entity_poly.pdbx_strand_id
1 'polypeptide(L)' 'MARILRGEIYWANLDPVKGHEQSGERPVLILKSLTPPTLI' A
#
# COMPACT_ATOMS: atom_id res chain seq x y z
N MET A 1 -1.89 1.00 16.79
CA MET A 1 -1.20 1.21 15.50
C MET A 1 -2.13 0.75 14.39
N ALA A 2 -2.33 1.56 13.34
CA ALA A 2 -3.17 1.18 12.21
C ALA A 2 -2.52 0.01 11.46
N ARG A 3 -3.29 -1.05 11.20
CA ARG A 3 -2.83 -2.21 10.43
C ARG A 3 -3.25 -1.99 8.97
N ILE A 4 -2.33 -2.20 8.05
CA ILE A 4 -2.59 -2.20 6.60
C ILE A 4 -2.83 -3.65 6.19
N LEU A 5 -4.05 -4.01 5.77
CA LEU A 5 -4.44 -5.37 5.44
C LEU A 5 -4.57 -5.62 3.94
N ARG A 6 -4.22 -6.84 3.52
CA ARG A 6 -4.39 -7.31 2.14
C ARG A 6 -5.87 -7.26 1.79
N GLY A 7 -6.18 -6.67 0.64
CA GLY A 7 -7.54 -6.50 0.13
C GLY A 7 -8.17 -5.15 0.46
N GLU A 8 -7.56 -4.36 1.35
CA GLU A 8 -8.03 -2.99 1.62
C GLU A 8 -7.56 -2.01 0.53
N ILE A 9 -8.33 -0.92 0.36
CA ILE A 9 -7.99 0.19 -0.52
C ILE A 9 -7.62 1.41 0.32
N TYR A 10 -6.49 2.03 0.01
CA TYR A 10 -5.99 3.24 0.68
C TYR A 10 -5.71 4.35 -0.32
N TRP A 11 -5.89 5.60 0.09
CA TRP A 11 -5.31 6.74 -0.62
C TRP A 11 -3.81 6.83 -0.34
N ALA A 12 -3.02 6.99 -1.39
CA ALA A 12 -1.57 7.13 -1.29
C ALA A 12 -1.07 8.13 -2.33
N ASN A 13 -0.13 8.98 -1.91
CA ASN A 13 0.68 9.79 -2.81
C ASN A 13 1.74 8.91 -3.49
N LEU A 14 1.71 8.83 -4.82
CA LEU A 14 2.66 8.06 -5.63
C LEU A 14 3.84 8.88 -6.16
N ASP A 15 3.88 10.19 -5.90
CA ASP A 15 4.96 11.04 -6.39
C ASP A 15 6.21 11.01 -5.49
N PRO A 16 7.41 11.17 -6.07
CA PRO A 16 7.69 11.36 -7.49
C PRO A 16 7.74 10.05 -8.29
N VAL A 17 7.47 10.14 -9.59
CA VAL A 17 7.51 9.00 -10.53
C VAL A 17 8.40 9.25 -11.74
N LYS A 18 8.70 8.20 -12.52
CA LYS A 18 9.47 8.27 -13.77
C LYS A 18 8.64 7.81 -14.98
N GLY A 19 8.72 8.56 -16.08
CA GLY A 19 8.11 8.15 -17.35
C GLY A 19 6.59 8.02 -17.28
N HIS A 20 6.06 6.83 -17.54
CA HIS A 20 4.62 6.53 -17.60
C HIS A 20 4.12 5.74 -16.37
N GLU A 21 4.85 5.77 -15.26
CA GLU A 21 4.39 5.26 -13.97
C GLU A 21 3.13 6.02 -13.47
N GLN A 22 2.33 5.38 -12.63
CA GLN A 22 1.13 5.98 -12.03
C GLN A 22 1.51 7.02 -10.98
N SER A 23 0.98 8.26 -11.06
CA SER A 23 1.39 9.42 -10.25
C SER A 23 0.27 10.07 -9.42
N GLY A 24 0.63 10.88 -8.43
CA GLY A 24 -0.29 11.64 -7.59
C GLY A 24 -1.01 10.84 -6.50
N GLU A 25 -1.96 11.50 -5.81
CA GLU A 25 -2.83 10.88 -4.80
C GLU A 25 -3.87 9.97 -5.47
N ARG A 26 -3.79 8.66 -5.18
CA ARG A 26 -4.66 7.65 -5.79
C ARG A 26 -5.10 6.57 -4.81
N PRO A 27 -6.28 5.97 -5.04
CA PRO A 27 -6.64 4.72 -4.37
C PRO A 27 -5.75 3.57 -4.87
N VAL A 28 -5.14 2.84 -3.95
CA VAL A 28 -4.31 1.66 -4.22
C VAL A 28 -4.83 0.43 -3.47
N LEU A 29 -4.75 -0.73 -4.10
CA LEU A 29 -5.09 -2.01 -3.48
C LEU A 29 -3.88 -2.60 -2.77
N ILE A 30 -4.04 -2.95 -1.49
CA ILE A 30 -2.99 -3.62 -0.74
C ILE A 30 -2.92 -5.10 -1.11
N LEU A 31 -1.79 -5.51 -1.69
CA LEU A 31 -1.54 -6.91 -2.03
C LEU A 31 -0.71 -7.66 -0.97
N LYS A 32 -0.14 -6.98 0.02
CA LYS A 32 0.69 -7.62 1.05
C LYS A 32 0.38 -7.05 2.43
N SER A 33 0.07 -7.94 3.35
CA SER A 33 0.08 -7.64 4.78
C SER A 33 1.41 -8.00 5.40
N LEU A 34 1.80 -7.20 6.39
CA LEU A 34 2.74 -7.64 7.41
C LEU A 34 1.94 -8.46 8.42
N THR A 35 2.00 -9.78 8.27
CA THR A 35 1.67 -10.66 9.39
C THR A 35 2.84 -10.55 10.38
N PRO A 36 2.60 -10.23 11.67
CA PRO A 36 3.66 -10.34 12.66
C PRO A 36 4.24 -11.76 12.59
N PRO A 37 5.56 -11.96 12.83
CA PRO A 37 6.08 -13.30 12.98
C PRO A 37 5.24 -14.00 14.05
N THR A 38 4.61 -15.11 13.66
CA THR A 38 3.94 -15.98 14.63
C THR A 38 5.03 -16.41 15.58
N LEU A 39 4.95 -15.98 16.85
CA LEU A 39 5.78 -16.53 17.91
C LEU A 39 5.36 -17.99 18.06
N ILE A 40 6.12 -18.87 17.40
CA ILE A 40 6.17 -20.29 17.70
C ILE A 40 7.37 -20.57 18.60
#